data_AF-A0A9D2JT61-F1
#
_entry.id   AF-A0A9D2JT61-F1
#
_cell.length_a   1.000
_cell.length_b   1.000
_cell.length_c   1.000
_cell.angle_alpha   90.00
_cell.angle_beta   90.00
_cell.angle_gamma   90.00
#
_symmetry.space_group_name_H-M   'P 1'
#
loop_
_entity.id
_entity.type
_entity.pdbx_description
1 polymer ?
#
loop_
_entity_poly.entity_id
_entity_poly.type
_entity_poly.pdbx_seq_one_letter_code
_entity_poly.pdbx_strand_id
1 'polypeptide(L)'
;MNSFMYALEQRNLEELRKYPKADLHNHFVLGGNRMFIYQVTGKKIESLGSPLSSMDEMHQWSQKYIAQDFDSAEMRKILIRATFQQAKKDGITVLEIGEDVWGLKEFFNNDVDE
;
A
#
# COMPACT_ATOMS: atom_id res chain seq x y z
N MET A 1 -22.05 -1.88 -23.14
CA MET A 1 -20.95 -1.35 -22.31
C MET A 1 -20.36 -2.51 -21.51
N ASN A 2 -19.04 -2.64 -21.40
CA ASN A 2 -18.41 -3.70 -20.60
C ASN A 2 -18.80 -3.52 -19.12
N SER A 3 -19.15 -4.59 -18.41
CA SER A 3 -19.57 -4.56 -16.99
C SER A 3 -18.51 -3.93 -16.09
N PHE A 4 -17.22 -4.10 -16.40
CA PHE A 4 -16.13 -3.42 -15.70
C PHE A 4 -16.17 -1.89 -15.90
N MET A 5 -16.35 -1.42 -17.13
CA MET A 5 -16.42 0.02 -17.44
C MET A 5 -17.62 0.67 -16.75
N TYR A 6 -18.76 -0.04 -16.71
CA TYR A 6 -19.92 0.41 -15.96
C TYR A 6 -19.62 0.51 -14.45
N ALA A 7 -18.97 -0.50 -13.86
CA ALA A 7 -18.58 -0.47 -12.45
C ALA A 7 -17.61 0.68 -12.13
N LEU A 8 -16.69 1.02 -13.05
CA LEU A 8 -15.80 2.19 -12.93
C LEU A 8 -16.58 3.50 -12.91
N GLU A 9 -17.48 3.71 -13.87
CA GLU A 9 -18.30 4.92 -13.96
C GLU A 9 -19.20 5.12 -12.74
N GLN A 10 -19.76 4.02 -12.23
CA GLN A 10 -20.59 4.01 -11.02
C GLN A 10 -19.77 4.06 -9.72
N ARG A 11 -18.44 4.03 -9.80
CA ARG A 11 -17.52 3.95 -8.64
C ARG A 11 -17.86 2.79 -7.70
N ASN A 12 -18.33 1.68 -8.24
CA ASN A 12 -18.77 0.52 -7.48
C ASN A 12 -17.57 -0.37 -7.12
N LEU A 13 -16.93 -0.08 -5.99
CA LEU A 13 -15.75 -0.82 -5.53
C LEU A 13 -16.00 -2.32 -5.34
N GLU A 14 -17.16 -2.73 -4.84
CA GLU A 14 -17.46 -4.16 -4.64
C GLU A 14 -17.53 -4.93 -5.96
N GLU A 15 -18.06 -4.30 -7.00
CA GLU A 15 -18.09 -4.90 -8.33
C GLU A 15 -16.68 -4.90 -8.96
N LEU A 16 -15.94 -3.79 -8.85
CA LEU A 16 -14.57 -3.68 -9.39
C LEU A 16 -13.61 -4.73 -8.83
N ARG A 17 -13.80 -5.15 -7.57
CA ARG A 17 -13.01 -6.21 -6.91
C ARG A 17 -13.15 -7.59 -7.55
N LYS A 18 -14.24 -7.86 -8.26
CA LYS A 18 -14.49 -9.18 -8.87
C LYS A 18 -13.65 -9.43 -10.13
N TYR A 19 -13.15 -8.37 -10.75
CA TYR A 19 -12.36 -8.47 -11.98
C TYR A 19 -10.89 -8.67 -11.65
N PRO A 20 -10.21 -9.66 -12.25
CA PRO A 20 -8.77 -9.82 -12.07
C PRO A 20 -8.04 -8.62 -12.68
N LYS A 21 -7.08 -8.07 -11.93
CA LYS A 21 -6.31 -6.88 -12.29
C LYS A 21 -4.84 -7.08 -11.91
N ALA A 22 -3.97 -6.28 -12.53
CA ALA A 22 -2.58 -6.18 -12.15
C ALA A 22 -2.31 -4.81 -11.51
N ASP A 23 -1.52 -4.80 -10.44
CA ASP A 23 -0.91 -3.59 -9.88
C ASP A 23 0.60 -3.71 -10.11
N LEU A 24 1.10 -2.93 -11.06
CA LEU A 24 2.49 -3.01 -11.54
C LEU A 24 3.38 -1.88 -11.00
N HIS A 25 2.82 -1.00 -10.16
CA HIS A 25 3.56 0.13 -9.58
C HIS A 25 3.01 0.43 -8.20
N ASN A 26 3.39 -0.41 -7.23
CA ASN A 26 2.99 -0.22 -5.84
C ASN A 26 4.20 0.06 -4.95
N HIS A 27 4.19 1.22 -4.30
CA HIS A 27 5.11 1.50 -3.20
C HIS A 27 4.55 0.85 -1.93
N PHE A 28 5.02 -0.34 -1.56
CA PHE A 28 4.38 -1.13 -0.50
C PHE A 28 4.35 -0.42 0.86
N VAL A 29 5.29 0.50 1.07
CA VAL A 29 5.36 1.35 2.27
C VAL A 29 4.09 2.19 2.46
N LEU A 30 3.44 2.54 1.35
CA LEU A 30 2.26 3.40 1.29
C LEU A 30 1.01 2.66 0.78
N GLY A 31 1.16 1.49 0.16
CA GLY A 31 0.09 0.72 -0.49
C GLY A 31 -0.65 -0.28 0.42
N GLY A 32 -0.28 -0.37 1.70
CA GLY A 32 -0.77 -1.41 2.61
C GLY A 32 -2.20 -1.22 3.15
N ASN A 33 -2.83 -2.32 3.55
CA ASN A 33 -4.14 -2.30 4.21
C ASN A 33 -4.04 -1.72 5.63
N ARG A 34 -4.54 -0.49 5.82
CA ARG A 34 -4.48 0.24 7.10
C ARG A 34 -5.18 -0.47 8.27
N MET A 35 -6.26 -1.21 8.01
CA MET A 35 -6.97 -1.95 9.06
C MET A 35 -6.14 -3.13 9.55
N PHE A 36 -5.53 -3.89 8.63
CA PHE A 36 -4.60 -4.96 8.98
C PHE A 36 -3.41 -4.42 9.78
N ILE A 37 -2.80 -3.31 9.35
CA ILE A 37 -1.70 -2.67 10.08
C ILE A 37 -2.10 -2.31 11.51
N TYR A 38 -3.27 -1.70 11.68
CA TYR A 38 -3.78 -1.37 13.01
C TYR A 38 -4.01 -2.61 13.88
N GLN A 39 -4.58 -3.67 13.31
CA GLN A 39 -4.82 -4.92 14.04
C GLN A 39 -3.53 -5.59 14.53
N VAL A 40 -2.45 -5.54 13.75
CA VAL A 40 -1.19 -6.24 14.09
C VAL A 40 -0.19 -5.39 14.86
N THR A 41 -0.26 -4.06 14.76
CA THR A 41 0.71 -3.16 15.42
C THR A 41 0.09 -2.24 16.45
N GLY A 42 -1.23 -2.07 16.46
CA GLY A 42 -1.93 -1.04 17.23
C GLY A 42 -1.76 0.39 16.69
N LYS A 43 -0.97 0.58 15.63
CA LYS A 43 -0.67 1.90 15.06
C LYS A 43 -1.72 2.31 14.02
N LYS A 44 -2.27 3.51 14.17
CA LYS A 44 -3.33 4.02 13.30
C LYS A 44 -2.76 4.91 12.21
N ILE A 45 -3.03 4.55 10.95
CA ILE A 45 -2.71 5.37 9.78
C ILE A 45 -3.99 6.05 9.29
N GLU A 46 -4.05 7.38 9.41
CA GLU A 46 -5.24 8.15 9.01
C GLU A 46 -5.32 8.31 7.49
N SER A 47 -6.52 8.16 6.93
CA SER A 47 -6.71 8.40 5.48
C SER A 47 -6.60 9.88 5.15
N LEU A 48 -6.16 10.15 3.93
CA LEU A 48 -6.31 11.44 3.30
C LEU A 48 -7.80 11.69 3.00
N GLY A 49 -8.35 12.79 3.53
CA GLY A 49 -9.73 13.22 3.28
C GLY A 49 -9.91 14.02 1.98
N SER A 50 -8.81 14.54 1.44
CA SER A 50 -8.74 15.31 0.20
C SER A 50 -7.41 15.02 -0.52
N PRO A 51 -7.32 15.26 -1.84
CA PRO A 51 -6.05 15.23 -2.54
C PRO A 51 -5.03 16.16 -1.89
N LEU A 52 -3.78 15.73 -1.82
CA LEU A 52 -2.66 16.55 -1.38
C LEU A 52 -2.32 17.57 -2.46
N SER A 53 -1.93 18.77 -2.04
CA SER A 53 -1.62 19.88 -2.95
C SER A 53 -0.16 19.90 -3.41
N SER A 54 0.73 19.16 -2.72
CA SER A 54 2.17 19.19 -2.97
C SER A 54 2.90 17.94 -2.45
N MET A 55 4.15 17.79 -2.87
CA MET A 55 5.07 16.78 -2.32
C MET A 55 5.39 17.04 -0.85
N ASP A 56 5.41 18.30 -0.40
CA ASP A 56 5.67 18.64 1.00
C ASP A 56 4.55 18.15 1.91
N GLU A 57 3.28 18.28 1.49
CA GLU A 57 2.16 17.72 2.24
C GLU A 57 2.21 16.19 2.29
N MET A 58 2.60 15.54 1.19
CA MET A 58 2.82 14.09 1.15
C MET A 58 3.92 13.68 2.13
N HIS A 59 5.03 14.41 2.15
CA HIS A 59 6.13 14.15 3.06
C HIS A 59 5.70 14.32 4.51
N GLN A 60 5.00 15.41 4.86
CA GLN A 60 4.49 15.64 6.20
C GLN A 60 3.54 14.54 6.68
N TRP A 61 2.61 14.10 5.82
CA TRP A 61 1.70 13.00 6.13
C TRP A 61 2.47 11.69 6.34
N SER A 62 3.40 11.37 5.44
CA SER A 62 4.22 10.14 5.52
C SER A 62 5.10 10.13 6.76
N GLN A 63 5.73 11.26 7.10
CA GLN A 63 6.53 11.41 8.31
C GLN A 63 5.72 11.12 9.57
N LYS A 64 4.49 11.67 9.64
CA LYS A 64 3.63 11.54 10.80
C LYS A 64 3.10 10.13 11.03
N TYR A 65 2.74 9.40 9.97
CA TYR A 65 2.02 8.12 10.11
C TYR A 65 2.83 6.89 9.72
N ILE A 66 3.94 7.06 8.99
CA ILE A 66 4.74 5.95 8.46
C ILE A 66 6.17 6.01 8.97
N ALA A 67 6.92 7.07 8.63
CA ALA A 67 8.38 7.09 8.84
C ALA A 67 8.79 6.95 10.30
N GLN A 68 8.06 7.56 11.24
CA GLN A 68 8.38 7.45 12.67
C GLN A 68 8.21 6.01 13.22
N ASP A 69 7.30 5.25 12.62
CA ASP A 69 6.72 4.08 13.26
C ASP A 69 7.07 2.77 12.58
N PHE A 70 7.53 2.81 11.33
CA PHE A 70 7.77 1.65 10.48
C PHE A 70 9.19 1.59 9.89
N ASP A 71 10.16 2.18 10.59
CA ASP A 71 11.56 2.28 10.15
C ASP A 71 12.45 1.15 10.70
N SER A 72 11.99 -0.10 10.53
CA SER A 72 12.77 -1.30 10.86
C SER A 72 12.47 -2.41 9.88
N ALA A 73 13.38 -3.37 9.74
CA ALA A 73 13.19 -4.54 8.88
C ALA A 73 11.88 -5.29 9.17
N GLU A 74 11.57 -5.50 10.45
CA GLU A 74 10.34 -6.18 10.89
C GLU A 74 9.10 -5.40 10.48
N MET A 75 9.13 -4.07 10.62
CA MET A 75 8.02 -3.22 10.23
C MET A 75 7.86 -3.16 8.71
N ARG A 76 8.96 -3.14 7.93
CA ARG A 76 8.90 -3.26 6.46
C ARG A 76 8.24 -4.57 6.04
N LYS A 77 8.58 -5.69 6.68
CA LYS A 77 7.92 -6.99 6.44
C LYS A 77 6.42 -6.95 6.77
N ILE A 78 5.99 -6.21 7.80
CA ILE A 78 4.56 -5.97 8.07
C ILE A 78 3.91 -5.16 6.95
N LEU A 79 4.56 -4.11 6.44
CA LEU A 79 4.03 -3.29 5.33
C LEU A 79 3.90 -4.12 4.04
N ILE A 80 4.87 -4.98 3.72
CA ILE A 80 4.78 -5.94 2.60
C ILE A 80 3.54 -6.83 2.76
N ARG A 81 3.34 -7.44 3.95
CA ARG A 81 2.15 -8.26 4.24
C ARG A 81 0.86 -7.46 4.12
N ALA A 82 0.85 -6.21 4.58
CA ALA A 82 -0.31 -5.33 4.47
C ALA A 82 -0.67 -5.03 3.01
N THR A 83 0.33 -4.90 2.15
CA THR A 83 0.14 -4.69 0.70
C THR A 83 -0.47 -5.92 0.03
N PHE A 84 -0.02 -7.14 0.39
CA PHE A 84 -0.70 -8.36 -0.06
C PHE A 84 -2.16 -8.44 0.41
N GLN A 85 -2.45 -8.04 1.65
CA GLN A 85 -3.83 -7.99 2.15
C GLN A 85 -4.70 -7.01 1.36
N GLN A 86 -4.14 -5.85 0.99
CA GLN A 86 -4.84 -4.86 0.18
C GLN A 86 -5.07 -5.36 -1.26
N ALA A 87 -4.02 -5.90 -1.89
CA ALA A 87 -4.09 -6.49 -3.23
C ALA A 87 -5.17 -7.59 -3.32
N LYS A 88 -5.20 -8.50 -2.33
CA LYS A 88 -6.25 -9.53 -2.24
C LYS A 88 -7.64 -8.93 -2.10
N LYS A 89 -7.81 -7.92 -1.24
CA LYS A 89 -9.09 -7.22 -1.05
C LYS A 89 -9.56 -6.56 -2.34
N ASP A 90 -8.64 -6.03 -3.14
CA ASP A 90 -8.95 -5.30 -4.36
C ASP A 90 -9.08 -6.19 -5.61
N GLY A 91 -8.91 -7.51 -5.47
CA GLY A 91 -8.97 -8.46 -6.58
C GLY A 91 -7.77 -8.36 -7.53
N ILE A 92 -6.62 -7.94 -7.01
CA ILE A 92 -5.35 -7.94 -7.73
C ILE A 92 -4.82 -9.38 -7.78
N THR A 93 -4.51 -9.86 -8.98
CA THR A 93 -3.99 -11.22 -9.22
C THR A 93 -2.51 -11.24 -9.60
N VAL A 94 -1.98 -10.10 -10.05
CA VAL A 94 -0.55 -9.88 -10.31
C VAL A 94 -0.15 -8.59 -9.60
N LEU A 95 0.82 -8.68 -8.71
CA LEU A 95 1.29 -7.56 -7.89
C LEU A 95 2.80 -7.43 -8.05
N GLU A 96 3.26 -6.26 -8.50
CA GLU A 96 4.66 -5.86 -8.47
C GLU A 96 4.80 -4.71 -7.47
N ILE A 97 5.57 -4.96 -6.42
CA ILE A 97 5.88 -3.98 -5.38
C ILE A 97 7.31 -3.50 -5.53
N GLY A 98 7.53 -2.23 -5.18
CA GLY A 98 8.84 -1.62 -5.10
C GLY A 98 9.11 -1.02 -3.72
N GLU A 99 10.39 -0.96 -3.38
CA GLU A 99 10.94 -0.13 -2.30
C GLU A 99 11.80 0.97 -2.93
N ASP A 100 12.06 2.03 -2.18
CA ASP A 100 13.07 3.00 -2.56
C ASP A 100 14.44 2.32 -2.75
N VAL A 101 15.24 2.85 -3.68
CA VAL A 101 16.51 2.26 -4.12
C VAL A 101 17.52 1.96 -3.00
N TRP A 102 17.39 2.64 -1.85
CA TRP A 102 18.25 2.48 -0.69
C TRP A 102 17.68 1.49 0.36
N GLY A 103 16.38 1.21 0.33
CA GLY A 103 15.70 0.45 1.39
C GLY A 103 16.12 -1.02 1.46
N LEU A 104 16.52 -1.63 0.33
CA LEU A 104 17.03 -3.00 0.33
C LEU A 104 18.31 -3.14 1.16
N LYS A 105 19.21 -2.16 1.04
CA LYS A 105 20.44 -2.14 1.85
C LYS A 105 20.13 -1.87 3.31
N GLU A 106 19.27 -0.90 3.58
CA GLU A 106 18.96 -0.43 4.93
C GLU A 106 18.23 -1.49 5.77
N PHE A 107 17.26 -2.17 5.19
CA PHE A 107 16.35 -3.06 5.94
C PHE A 107 16.56 -4.55 5.68
N PHE A 108 17.26 -4.92 4.60
CA PHE A 108 17.35 -6.31 4.14
C PHE A 108 18.77 -6.72 3.72
N ASN A 109 19.81 -5.97 4.10
CA ASN A 109 21.21 -6.31 3.83
C ASN A 109 21.56 -6.57 2.34
N ASN A 110 20.81 -6.00 1.39
CA ASN A 110 20.88 -6.32 -0.06
C ASN A 110 20.45 -7.75 -0.43
N ASP A 111 19.77 -8.47 0.46
CA ASP A 111 19.18 -9.77 0.22
C ASP A 111 17.71 -9.62 -0.19
N VAL A 112 17.38 -10.09 -1.40
CA VAL A 112 16.01 -10.02 -1.93
C VAL A 112 15.13 -11.19 -1.49
N ASP A 113 15.74 -12.23 -0.90
CA ASP A 113 15.04 -13.42 -0.43
C ASP A 113 14.65 -13.32 1.07
N GLU A 114 15.06 -12.26 1.79
CA GLU A 114 14.84 -12.03 3.23
C GLU A 114 13.42 -11.56 3.63
#